data_AF-A0A4Q4UMF3-F1
#
_entry.id   AF-A0A4Q4UMF3-F1
#
_cell.length_a   1.000
_cell.length_b   1.000
_cell.length_c   1.000
_cell.angle_alpha   90.00
_cell.angle_beta   90.00
_cell.angle_gamma   90.00
#
_symmetry.space_group_name_H-M   'P 1'
#
loop_
_entity.id
_entity.type
_entity.pdbx_description
1 polymer ?
#
loop_
_entity_poly.entity_id
_entity_poly.type
_entity_poly.pdbx_seq_one_letter_code
_entity_poly.pdbx_strand_id
1 'polypeptide(L)'
;MLRSPQQFRDSIKSALTSGADKTDFSDAYSVFAVALYELLSLYDNSVWSIRDHICGWEAARQEDPDYPLLHEIARHATHVSETLAVALGSVKGLQKQHLDFMASHDQNNSPWRRNHSPFQFPLRVLDALFLRSESNKARLQNETQLLDSKIQVRIGEEAKKETTAMKAIAVITMTFLPATFVSVRP
;
A
#
# COMPACT_ATOMS: atom_id res chain seq x y z
N MET A 1 -11.90 8.82 4.43
CA MET A 1 -12.68 8.14 5.49
C MET A 1 -13.01 6.74 5.00
N LEU A 2 -12.44 5.70 5.60
CA LEU A 2 -12.83 4.32 5.31
C LEU A 2 -14.27 4.10 5.79
N ARG A 3 -15.14 3.56 4.93
CA ARG A 3 -16.53 3.26 5.29
C ARG A 3 -16.55 2.33 6.51
N SER A 4 -17.36 2.63 7.52
CA SER A 4 -17.44 1.76 8.70
C SER A 4 -18.07 0.40 8.31
N PRO A 5 -17.80 -0.69 9.06
CA PRO A 5 -18.40 -1.99 8.79
C PRO A 5 -19.94 -1.94 8.69
N GLN A 6 -20.55 -1.03 9.47
CA GLN A 6 -21.98 -0.78 9.44
C GLN A 6 -22.43 -0.11 8.13
N GLN A 7 -21.75 0.94 7.71
CA GLN A 7 -22.04 1.64 6.44
C GLN A 7 -21.90 0.72 5.24
N PHE A 8 -20.89 -0.16 5.24
CA PHE A 8 -20.72 -1.15 4.18
C PHE A 8 -21.87 -2.17 4.16
N ARG A 9 -22.27 -2.69 5.33
CA ARG A 9 -23.40 -3.61 5.45
C ARG A 9 -24.70 -2.98 4.94
N ASP A 10 -24.93 -1.71 5.29
CA ASP A 10 -26.13 -0.98 4.87
C ASP A 10 -26.10 -0.70 3.35
N SER A 11 -24.92 -0.42 2.79
CA SER A 11 -24.71 -0.27 1.35
C SER A 11 -25.03 -1.55 0.59
N ILE A 12 -24.51 -2.71 1.02
CA ILE A 12 -24.82 -4.01 0.41
C ILE A 12 -26.31 -4.31 0.51
N LYS A 13 -26.93 -4.11 1.68
CA LYS A 13 -28.37 -4.35 1.85
C LYS A 13 -29.16 -3.50 0.86
N SER A 14 -28.83 -2.22 0.75
CA SER A 14 -29.47 -1.30 -0.19
C SER A 14 -29.27 -1.71 -1.65
N ALA A 15 -28.05 -2.12 -2.02
CA ALA A 15 -27.72 -2.58 -3.37
C ALA A 15 -28.45 -3.88 -3.72
N LEU A 16 -28.59 -4.81 -2.78
CA LEU A 16 -29.34 -6.05 -2.97
C LEU A 16 -30.84 -5.82 -3.03
N THR A 17 -31.41 -4.95 -2.20
CA THR A 17 -32.86 -4.67 -2.23
C THR A 17 -33.27 -3.83 -3.44
N SER A 18 -32.46 -2.86 -3.86
CA SER A 18 -32.70 -2.09 -5.09
C SER A 18 -32.38 -2.88 -6.36
N GLY A 19 -31.43 -3.82 -6.28
CA GLY A 19 -31.10 -4.75 -7.33
C GLY A 19 -32.14 -5.86 -7.50
N ALA A 20 -32.89 -6.23 -6.45
CA ALA A 20 -33.82 -7.36 -6.45
C ALA A 20 -34.87 -7.33 -7.57
N ASP A 21 -35.30 -6.14 -8.03
CA ASP A 21 -36.23 -5.97 -9.17
C ASP A 21 -35.56 -6.17 -10.55
N LYS A 22 -34.22 -6.10 -10.62
CA LYS A 22 -33.41 -6.17 -11.86
C LYS A 22 -32.48 -7.37 -11.92
N THR A 23 -32.16 -7.99 -10.78
CA THR A 23 -31.32 -9.19 -10.70
C THR A 23 -32.16 -10.39 -11.07
N ASP A 24 -31.87 -10.94 -12.25
CA ASP A 24 -32.38 -12.25 -12.64
C ASP A 24 -31.80 -13.31 -11.70
N PHE A 25 -32.57 -13.70 -10.68
CA PHE A 25 -32.20 -14.78 -9.75
C PHE A 25 -32.10 -16.15 -10.44
N SER A 26 -32.36 -16.24 -11.74
CA SER A 26 -32.01 -17.41 -12.55
C SER A 26 -30.50 -17.68 -12.59
N ASP A 27 -29.65 -16.67 -12.33
CA ASP A 27 -28.21 -16.85 -12.14
C ASP A 27 -27.82 -16.64 -10.67
N ALA A 28 -27.51 -17.73 -9.96
CA ALA A 28 -27.09 -17.71 -8.56
C ALA A 28 -25.83 -16.86 -8.32
N TYR A 29 -25.03 -16.59 -9.35
CA TYR A 29 -23.81 -15.79 -9.23
C TYR A 29 -24.04 -14.28 -9.31
N SER A 30 -25.23 -13.84 -9.70
CA SER A 30 -25.61 -12.41 -9.79
C SER A 30 -25.47 -11.67 -8.45
N VAL A 31 -25.76 -12.35 -7.32
CA VAL A 31 -25.63 -11.80 -5.97
C VAL A 31 -24.17 -11.46 -5.63
N PHE A 32 -23.23 -12.32 -6.05
CA PHE A 32 -21.79 -12.07 -5.84
C PHE A 32 -21.31 -10.88 -6.66
N ALA A 33 -21.86 -10.67 -7.87
CA ALA A 33 -21.53 -9.50 -8.67
C ALA A 33 -21.93 -8.20 -7.96
N VAL A 34 -23.14 -8.13 -7.39
CA VAL A 34 -23.59 -6.95 -6.62
C VAL A 34 -22.67 -6.67 -5.44
N ALA A 35 -22.36 -7.70 -4.63
CA ALA A 35 -21.46 -7.55 -3.50
C ALA A 35 -20.05 -7.11 -3.93
N LEU A 36 -19.56 -7.60 -5.06
CA LEU A 36 -18.26 -7.25 -5.60
C LEU A 36 -18.17 -5.78 -6.02
N TYR A 37 -19.23 -5.20 -6.60
CA TYR A 37 -19.25 -3.78 -6.92
C TYR A 37 -19.12 -2.89 -5.68
N GLU A 38 -19.75 -3.28 -4.57
CA GLU A 38 -19.59 -2.57 -3.29
C GLU A 38 -18.17 -2.72 -2.74
N LEU A 39 -17.59 -3.93 -2.80
CA LEU A 39 -16.21 -4.19 -2.37
C LEU A 39 -15.19 -3.39 -3.18
N LEU A 40 -15.38 -3.27 -4.50
CA LEU A 40 -14.50 -2.46 -5.36
C LEU A 40 -14.38 -1.03 -4.87
N SER A 41 -15.49 -0.43 -4.44
CA SER A 41 -15.46 0.93 -3.91
C SER A 41 -14.63 1.05 -2.61
N LEU A 42 -14.63 0.02 -1.76
CA LEU A 42 -13.80 -0.01 -0.55
C LEU A 42 -12.33 -0.19 -0.89
N TYR A 43 -12.03 -1.08 -1.84
CA TYR A 43 -10.66 -1.31 -2.30
C TYR A 43 -10.08 -0.06 -2.96
N ASP A 44 -10.84 0.60 -3.82
CA ASP A 44 -10.45 1.86 -4.46
C ASP A 44 -10.11 2.91 -3.40
N ASN A 45 -11.01 3.16 -2.44
CA ASN A 45 -10.77 4.09 -1.34
C ASN A 45 -9.52 3.74 -0.52
N SER A 46 -9.28 2.45 -0.27
CA SER A 46 -8.11 2.00 0.50
C SER A 46 -6.81 2.29 -0.26
N VAL A 47 -6.76 2.00 -1.55
CA VAL A 47 -5.59 2.27 -2.42
C VAL A 47 -5.32 3.76 -2.54
N TRP A 48 -6.37 4.58 -2.74
CA TRP A 48 -6.23 6.03 -2.82
C TRP A 48 -5.81 6.64 -1.49
N SER A 49 -6.36 6.18 -0.37
CA SER A 49 -5.95 6.67 0.96
C SER A 49 -4.46 6.44 1.21
N ILE A 50 -3.92 5.28 0.82
CA ILE A 50 -2.47 5.03 0.91
C ILE A 50 -1.70 6.02 0.05
N ARG A 51 -2.09 6.23 -1.22
CA ARG A 51 -1.45 7.22 -2.09
C ARG A 51 -1.44 8.60 -1.43
N ASP A 52 -2.56 9.00 -0.85
CA ASP A 52 -2.72 10.33 -0.24
C ASP A 52 -1.83 10.48 0.99
N HIS A 53 -1.70 9.44 1.82
CA HIS A 53 -0.73 9.42 2.92
C HIS A 53 0.71 9.51 2.44
N ILE A 54 1.08 8.80 1.36
CA ILE A 54 2.42 8.90 0.77
C ILE A 54 2.66 10.32 0.25
N CYS A 55 1.71 10.92 -0.47
CA CYS A 55 1.82 12.29 -0.96
C CYS A 55 1.95 13.31 0.18
N GLY A 56 1.19 13.13 1.26
CA GLY A 56 1.31 13.96 2.46
C GLY A 56 2.71 13.85 3.09
N TRP A 57 3.25 12.64 3.17
CA TRP A 57 4.61 12.40 3.66
C TRP A 57 5.67 13.04 2.75
N GLU A 58 5.54 12.87 1.43
CA GLU A 58 6.44 13.46 0.42
C GLU A 58 6.47 15.00 0.52
N ALA A 59 5.33 15.62 0.79
CA ALA A 59 5.22 17.07 0.96
C ALA A 59 5.90 17.58 2.25
N ALA A 60 5.88 16.78 3.33
CA ALA A 60 6.47 17.13 4.62
C ALA A 60 7.99 16.83 4.73
N ARG A 61 8.60 16.27 3.67
CA ARG A 61 9.99 15.75 3.62
C ARG A 61 11.12 16.73 4.01
N GLN A 62 10.85 18.03 4.08
CA GLN A 62 11.81 19.05 4.51
C GLN A 62 11.94 19.15 6.05
N GLU A 63 10.95 18.63 6.79
CA GLU A 63 10.96 18.56 8.25
C GLU A 63 11.74 17.32 8.75
N ASP A 64 12.02 17.25 10.06
CA ASP A 64 12.67 16.07 10.65
C ASP A 64 11.80 14.82 10.38
N PRO A 65 12.33 13.74 9.79
CA PRO A 65 11.49 12.66 9.27
C PRO A 65 10.78 11.91 10.40
N ASP A 66 9.45 11.83 10.32
CA ASP A 66 8.66 10.92 11.18
C ASP A 66 8.77 9.48 10.66
N TYR A 67 9.80 8.77 11.13
CA TYR A 67 10.05 7.37 10.77
C TYR A 67 8.92 6.42 11.20
N PRO A 68 8.37 6.51 12.43
CA PRO A 68 7.22 5.71 12.81
C PRO A 68 6.04 5.86 11.84
N LEU A 69 5.71 7.10 11.45
CA LEU A 69 4.62 7.33 10.51
C LEU A 69 4.89 6.68 9.14
N LEU A 70 6.09 6.86 8.58
CA LEU A 70 6.44 6.24 7.29
C LEU A 70 6.37 4.71 7.36
N HIS A 71 6.86 4.12 8.46
CA HIS A 71 6.79 2.68 8.67
C HIS A 71 5.34 2.19 8.72
N GLU A 72 4.48 2.90 9.44
CA GLU A 72 3.05 2.59 9.50
C GLU A 72 2.37 2.69 8.14
N ILE A 73 2.69 3.71 7.34
CA ILE A 73 2.19 3.82 5.96
C ILE A 73 2.66 2.62 5.12
N ALA A 74 3.93 2.22 5.22
CA ALA A 74 4.48 1.05 4.52
C ALA A 74 3.80 -0.27 4.92
N ARG A 75 3.53 -0.45 6.22
CA ARG A 75 2.80 -1.60 6.76
C ARG A 75 1.39 -1.68 6.16
N HIS A 76 0.65 -0.58 6.16
CA HIS A 76 -0.71 -0.55 5.59
C HIS A 76 -0.72 -0.70 4.07
N ALA A 77 0.26 -0.15 3.35
CA ALA A 77 0.40 -0.34 1.90
C ALA A 77 0.63 -1.83 1.53
N THR A 78 1.39 -2.54 2.36
CA THR A 78 1.61 -3.99 2.22
C THR A 78 0.31 -4.75 2.43
N HIS A 79 -0.39 -4.51 3.54
CA HIS A 79 -1.67 -5.16 3.84
C HIS A 79 -2.74 -4.91 2.77
N VAL A 80 -2.83 -3.70 2.23
CA VAL A 80 -3.78 -3.38 1.14
C VAL A 80 -3.45 -4.18 -0.12
N SER A 81 -2.16 -4.30 -0.47
CA SER A 81 -1.71 -5.07 -1.64
C SER A 81 -1.98 -6.57 -1.48
N GLU A 82 -1.72 -7.13 -0.29
CA GLU A 82 -2.04 -8.53 0.04
C GLU A 82 -3.54 -8.80 -0.04
N THR A 83 -4.36 -7.90 0.52
CA THR A 83 -5.82 -8.03 0.49
C THR A 83 -6.34 -7.99 -0.94
N LEU A 84 -5.81 -7.10 -1.78
CA LEU A 84 -6.16 -7.02 -3.21
C LEU A 84 -5.74 -8.28 -3.98
N ALA A 85 -4.57 -8.85 -3.69
CA ALA A 85 -4.12 -10.09 -4.32
C ALA A 85 -5.07 -11.25 -4.00
N VAL A 86 -5.48 -11.38 -2.74
CA VAL A 86 -6.46 -12.39 -2.30
C VAL A 86 -7.80 -12.16 -2.99
N ALA A 87 -8.33 -10.93 -2.95
CA ALA A 87 -9.60 -10.58 -3.59
C ALA A 87 -9.58 -10.91 -5.10
N LEU A 88 -8.49 -10.58 -5.78
CA LEU A 88 -8.31 -10.86 -7.20
C LEU A 88 -8.32 -12.36 -7.50
N GLY A 89 -7.60 -13.16 -6.70
CA GLY A 89 -7.63 -14.62 -6.80
C GLY A 89 -9.04 -15.19 -6.56
N SER A 90 -9.75 -14.70 -5.54
CA SER A 90 -11.11 -15.12 -5.22
C SER A 90 -12.09 -14.82 -6.35
N VAL A 91 -12.05 -13.62 -6.93
CA VAL A 91 -12.96 -13.24 -8.03
C VAL A 91 -12.62 -14.00 -9.31
N LYS A 92 -11.34 -14.28 -9.60
CA LYS A 92 -10.95 -15.15 -10.73
C LYS A 92 -11.50 -16.56 -10.55
N GLY A 93 -11.49 -17.07 -9.32
CA GLY A 93 -12.13 -18.34 -8.94
C GLY A 93 -13.64 -18.32 -9.17
N LEU A 94 -14.33 -17.28 -8.68
CA LEU A 94 -15.78 -17.11 -8.87
C LEU A 94 -16.16 -17.01 -10.35
N GLN A 95 -15.39 -16.26 -11.15
CA GLN A 95 -15.61 -16.17 -12.59
C GLN A 95 -15.48 -17.54 -13.25
N LYS A 96 -14.46 -18.32 -12.91
CA LYS A 96 -14.28 -19.67 -13.45
C LYS A 96 -15.45 -20.58 -13.10
N GLN A 97 -15.86 -20.59 -11.83
CA GLN A 97 -17.01 -21.37 -11.37
C GLN A 97 -18.32 -20.96 -12.06
N HIS A 98 -18.52 -19.67 -12.30
CA HIS A 98 -19.66 -19.15 -13.06
C HIS A 98 -19.65 -19.66 -14.51
N LEU A 99 -18.50 -19.61 -15.18
CA LEU A 99 -18.36 -20.12 -16.56
C LEU A 99 -18.61 -21.64 -16.63
N ASP A 100 -18.06 -22.40 -15.69
CA ASP A 100 -18.27 -23.86 -15.60
C ASP A 100 -19.75 -24.18 -15.34
N PHE A 101 -20.40 -23.43 -14.45
CA PHE A 101 -21.84 -23.56 -14.18
C PHE A 101 -22.68 -23.26 -15.42
N MET A 102 -22.43 -22.15 -16.11
CA MET A 102 -23.11 -21.78 -17.35
C MET A 102 -22.91 -22.82 -18.45
N ALA A 103 -21.69 -23.36 -18.61
CA ALA A 103 -21.43 -24.42 -19.59
C ALA A 103 -22.21 -25.71 -19.31
N SER A 104 -22.49 -26.02 -18.04
CA SER A 104 -23.22 -27.22 -17.62
C SER A 104 -24.75 -27.07 -17.64
N HIS A 105 -25.29 -25.87 -17.41
CA HIS A 105 -26.72 -25.63 -17.21
C HIS A 105 -27.41 -24.87 -18.35
N ASP A 106 -26.66 -24.18 -19.23
CA ASP A 106 -27.25 -23.41 -20.31
C ASP A 106 -27.50 -24.29 -21.55
N GLN A 107 -28.68 -24.90 -21.63
CA GLN A 107 -29.13 -25.64 -22.82
C GLN A 107 -29.45 -24.70 -23.99
N ASN A 108 -29.65 -23.41 -23.73
CA ASN A 108 -30.02 -22.43 -24.73
C ASN A 108 -28.75 -21.69 -25.19
N ASN A 109 -28.23 -22.10 -26.34
CA ASN A 109 -26.90 -21.77 -26.89
C ASN A 109 -26.75 -20.28 -27.30
N SER A 110 -27.26 -19.32 -26.51
CA SER A 110 -27.12 -17.90 -26.82
C SER A 110 -25.66 -17.48 -26.59
N PRO A 111 -24.92 -17.07 -27.64
CA PRO A 111 -23.52 -16.66 -27.49
C PRO A 111 -23.38 -15.42 -26.59
N TRP A 112 -24.46 -14.62 -26.51
CA TRP A 112 -24.54 -13.42 -25.68
C TRP A 112 -24.48 -13.72 -24.19
N ARG A 113 -25.30 -14.64 -23.66
CA ARG A 113 -25.28 -14.98 -22.22
C ARG A 113 -23.96 -15.64 -21.80
N ARG A 114 -23.37 -16.47 -22.68
CA ARG A 114 -22.09 -17.12 -22.40
C ARG A 114 -20.91 -16.15 -22.32
N ASN A 115 -20.94 -15.08 -23.12
CA ASN A 115 -19.84 -14.11 -23.16
C ASN A 115 -19.97 -13.00 -22.11
N HIS A 116 -21.16 -12.77 -21.56
CA HIS A 116 -21.41 -11.67 -20.61
C HIS A 116 -21.23 -12.15 -19.16
N SER A 117 -19.99 -12.41 -18.74
CA SER A 117 -19.70 -12.67 -17.33
C SER A 117 -19.75 -11.35 -16.54
N PRO A 118 -20.56 -11.26 -15.47
CA PRO A 118 -20.70 -10.03 -14.68
C PRO A 118 -19.40 -9.66 -13.94
N PHE A 119 -18.42 -10.57 -13.92
CA PHE A 119 -17.14 -10.42 -13.23
C PHE A 119 -16.03 -9.82 -14.12
N GLN A 120 -16.19 -9.76 -15.45
CA GLN A 120 -15.11 -9.29 -16.34
C GLN A 120 -14.68 -7.85 -16.03
N PHE A 121 -15.64 -6.92 -15.94
CA PHE A 121 -15.36 -5.52 -15.63
C PHE A 121 -14.79 -5.37 -14.20
N PRO A 122 -15.43 -5.94 -13.16
CA PRO A 122 -14.87 -5.92 -11.81
C PRO A 122 -13.45 -6.46 -11.70
N LEU A 123 -13.13 -7.55 -12.40
CA LEU A 123 -11.78 -8.12 -12.42
C LEU A 123 -10.75 -7.16 -13.01
N ARG A 124 -11.09 -6.51 -14.12
CA ARG A 124 -10.20 -5.52 -14.75
C ARG A 124 -9.92 -4.34 -13.82
N VAL A 125 -10.94 -3.86 -13.10
CA VAL A 125 -10.78 -2.80 -12.11
C VAL A 125 -9.92 -3.28 -10.95
N LEU A 126 -10.15 -4.49 -10.45
CA LEU A 126 -9.39 -5.05 -9.33
C LEU A 126 -7.92 -5.32 -9.69
N ASP A 127 -7.64 -5.83 -10.89
CA ASP A 127 -6.28 -5.94 -11.43
C ASP A 127 -5.60 -4.56 -11.49
N ALA A 128 -6.31 -3.51 -11.95
CA ALA A 128 -5.76 -2.16 -12.00
C ALA A 128 -5.48 -1.58 -10.60
N LEU A 129 -6.37 -1.82 -9.64
CA LEU A 129 -6.18 -1.42 -8.23
C LEU A 129 -4.99 -2.15 -7.60
N PHE A 130 -4.82 -3.44 -7.87
CA PHE A 130 -3.67 -4.22 -7.42
C PHE A 130 -2.35 -3.69 -8.00
N LEU A 131 -2.29 -3.44 -9.31
CA LEU A 131 -1.10 -2.85 -9.93
C LEU A 131 -0.76 -1.47 -9.33
N ARG A 132 -1.80 -0.68 -9.01
CA ARG A 132 -1.64 0.62 -8.34
C ARG A 132 -1.12 0.46 -6.92
N SER A 133 -1.60 -0.54 -6.16
CA SER A 133 -1.10 -0.79 -4.80
C SER A 133 0.37 -1.23 -4.81
N GLU A 134 0.76 -2.08 -5.76
CA GLU A 134 2.16 -2.46 -5.96
C GLU A 134 3.04 -1.26 -6.35
N SER A 135 2.53 -0.37 -7.21
CA SER A 135 3.23 0.87 -7.55
C SER A 135 3.41 1.78 -6.33
N ASN A 136 2.39 1.92 -5.48
CA ASN A 136 2.49 2.67 -4.23
C ASN A 136 3.52 2.05 -3.27
N LYS A 137 3.57 0.71 -3.17
CA LYS A 137 4.56 -0.01 -2.35
C LYS A 137 5.98 0.25 -2.85
N ALA A 138 6.21 0.15 -4.15
CA ALA A 138 7.50 0.46 -4.76
C ALA A 138 7.91 1.93 -4.53
N ARG A 139 6.95 2.85 -4.60
CA ARG A 139 7.18 4.27 -4.31
C ARG A 139 7.65 4.48 -2.86
N LEU A 140 6.97 3.85 -1.89
CA LEU A 140 7.37 3.88 -0.48
C LEU A 140 8.75 3.28 -0.24
N GLN A 141 9.11 2.20 -0.92
CA GLN A 141 10.46 1.62 -0.83
C GLN A 141 11.53 2.61 -1.29
N ASN A 142 11.29 3.34 -2.38
CA ASN A 142 12.20 4.38 -2.84
C ASN A 142 12.34 5.51 -1.80
N GLU A 143 11.25 5.90 -1.15
CA GLU A 143 11.29 6.94 -0.12
C GLU A 143 12.12 6.50 1.10
N THR A 144 11.96 5.25 1.56
CA THR A 144 12.76 4.67 2.65
C THR A 144 14.25 4.63 2.28
N GLN A 145 14.60 4.17 1.07
CA GLN A 145 15.98 4.15 0.60
C GLN A 145 16.61 5.55 0.56
N LEU A 146 15.82 6.55 0.13
CA LEU A 146 16.28 7.93 0.09
C LEU A 146 16.51 8.50 1.51
N LEU A 147 15.71 8.11 2.50
CA LEU A 147 15.96 8.46 3.89
C LEU A 147 17.24 7.81 4.43
N ASP A 148 17.42 6.51 4.20
CA ASP A 148 18.61 5.79 4.65
C ASP A 148 19.88 6.44 4.09
N SER A 149 19.86 6.80 2.80
CA SER A 149 20.94 7.54 2.16
C SER A 149 21.21 8.88 2.85
N LYS A 150 20.17 9.67 3.16
CA LYS A 150 20.31 10.95 3.89
C LYS A 150 20.89 10.75 5.29
N ILE A 151 20.44 9.73 6.03
CA ILE A 151 20.98 9.41 7.36
C ILE A 151 22.47 9.08 7.27
N GLN A 152 22.87 8.24 6.31
CA GLN A 152 24.27 7.87 6.10
C GLN A 152 25.14 9.09 5.79
N VAL A 153 24.65 10.03 4.97
CA VAL A 153 25.35 11.29 4.69
C VAL A 153 25.53 12.11 5.98
N ARG A 154 24.48 12.29 6.78
CA ARG A 154 24.55 13.02 8.06
C ARG A 154 25.54 12.36 9.03
N ILE A 155 25.49 11.04 9.17
CA ILE A 155 26.46 10.29 10.00
C ILE A 155 27.89 10.52 9.51
N GLY A 156 28.11 10.48 8.19
CA GLY A 156 29.42 10.74 7.60
C GLY A 156 29.92 12.18 7.84
N GLU A 157 29.03 13.17 7.79
CA GLU A 157 29.36 14.57 8.11
C GLU A 157 29.72 14.75 9.58
N GLU A 158 28.94 14.18 10.50
CA GLU A 158 29.22 14.23 11.94
C GLU A 158 30.51 13.49 12.28
N ALA A 159 30.76 12.31 11.70
CA ALA A 159 32.02 11.58 11.86
C ALA A 159 33.23 12.36 11.33
N LYS A 160 33.07 13.13 10.24
CA LYS A 160 34.13 14.04 9.74
C LYS A 160 34.40 15.18 10.72
N LYS A 161 33.37 15.77 11.32
CA LYS A 161 33.52 16.80 12.36
C LYS A 161 34.22 16.22 13.60
N GLU A 162 33.81 15.04 14.05
CA GLU A 162 34.43 14.32 15.15
C GLU A 162 35.91 14.02 14.89
N THR A 163 36.23 13.51 13.69
CA THR A 163 37.61 13.26 13.27
C THR A 163 38.45 14.56 13.28
N THR A 164 37.86 15.67 12.86
CA THR A 164 38.55 16.98 12.84
C THR A 164 38.81 17.48 14.26
N ALA A 165 37.81 17.38 15.15
CA ALA A 165 37.97 17.71 16.56
C ALA A 165 39.02 16.82 17.24
N MET A 166 38.99 15.50 16.98
CA MET A 166 39.95 14.56 17.55
C MET A 166 41.37 14.84 17.06
N LYS A 167 41.55 15.20 15.78
CA LYS A 167 42.85 15.66 15.26
C LYS A 167 43.34 16.93 15.99
N ALA A 168 42.46 17.90 16.24
CA ALA A 168 42.83 19.11 16.98
C ALA A 168 43.25 18.79 18.43
N ILE A 169 42.47 17.95 19.12
CA ILE A 169 42.80 17.48 20.48
C ILE A 169 44.16 16.76 20.49
N ALA A 170 44.42 15.88 19.51
CA ALA A 170 45.70 15.18 19.40
C ALA A 170 46.87 16.14 19.21
N VAL A 171 46.73 17.16 18.34
CA VAL A 171 47.77 18.19 18.13
C VAL A 171 48.05 18.98 19.42
N ILE A 172 47.01 19.41 20.13
CA ILE A 172 47.14 20.10 21.43
C ILE A 172 47.83 19.17 22.44
N THR A 173 47.42 17.92 22.52
CA THR A 173 48.00 16.95 23.46
C THR A 173 49.49 16.71 23.15
N MET A 174 49.85 16.48 21.88
CA MET A 174 51.24 16.22 21.48
C MET A 174 52.17 17.42 21.73
N THR A 175 51.64 18.65 21.67
CA THR A 175 52.44 19.87 21.88
C THR A 175 52.59 20.21 23.36
N PHE A 176 51.50 20.18 24.12
CA PHE A 176 51.51 20.64 25.51
C PHE A 176 51.91 19.57 26.52
N LEU A 177 51.63 18.29 26.26
CA LEU A 177 51.90 17.22 27.21
C LEU A 177 53.41 17.02 27.47
N PRO A 178 54.32 17.06 26.48
CA PRO A 178 55.77 17.08 26.75
C PRO A 178 56.24 18.36 27.46
N ALA A 179 55.67 19.51 27.11
CA ALA A 179 56.05 20.80 27.69
C ALA A 179 55.70 20.88 29.18
N THR A 180 54.55 20.34 29.59
CA THR A 180 54.18 20.25 31.01
C THR A 180 55.10 19.31 31.79
N PHE A 181 55.53 18.19 31.20
CA PHE A 181 56.52 17.29 31.82
C PHE A 181 57.87 17.97 32.11
N VAL A 182 58.33 18.89 31.24
CA VAL A 182 59.60 19.62 31.45
C VAL A 182 59.43 20.80 32.42
N SER A 183 58.26 21.45 32.43
CA SER A 183 57.97 22.60 33.29
C SER A 183 57.72 22.24 34.75
N VAL A 184 57.30 21.02 35.06
CA VAL A 184 57.17 20.50 36.43
C VAL A 184 58.48 19.80 36.81
N ARG A 185 59.55 20.58 36.90
CA ARG A 185 60.74 20.22 37.68
C ARG A 185 60.80 21.16 38.89
N PRO A 186 60.78 20.66 40.14
CA PRO A 186 61.07 21.47 41.32
C PRO A 186 62.52 21.97 41.32
#